data_AF-A0A5B8R4G5-F1
#
_entry.id   AF-A0A5B8R4G5-F1
#
_cell.length_a   1.000
_cell.length_b   1.000
_cell.length_c   1.000
_cell.angle_alpha   90.00
_cell.angle_beta   90.00
_cell.angle_gamma   90.00
#
_symmetry.space_group_name_H-M   'P 1'
#
loop_
_entity.id
_entity.type
_entity.pdbx_description
1 polymer ?
#
loop_
_entity_poly.entity_id
_entity_poly.type
_entity_poly.pdbx_seq_one_letter_code
_entity_poly.pdbx_strand_id
1 'polypeptide(L)'
;MSRFNLETLPHCGAKTRSGNPCQRYGTKANGRCKLHGGRSTGAKTKEGKLVVRVNALVNAFMWHFYKRLDLKIKQIDIENALNAYWRLIELSEMQTHSLGEVIEIVRQYRFELESVKYYIAEYAGAEALMIIQSALDHYYKDTTAEHLKFHIYSAVFPTPYFHRLSGSDAELTHEMRVFSKTERKKGFGYVGRIPTDPIHKALKRQLKKSKASNQV
;
A
#
# COMPACT_ATOMS: atom_id res chain seq x y z
N MET A 1 -27.80 -39.73 21.77
CA MET A 1 -28.44 -38.76 20.85
C MET A 1 -27.40 -37.72 20.44
N SER A 2 -27.08 -37.58 19.15
CA SER A 2 -26.18 -36.51 18.71
C SER A 2 -26.85 -35.17 19.04
N ARG A 3 -26.13 -34.30 19.77
CA ARG A 3 -26.62 -32.97 20.20
C ARG A 3 -27.09 -32.06 19.05
N PHE A 4 -26.91 -32.47 17.79
CA PHE A 4 -27.22 -31.70 16.59
C PHE A 4 -27.86 -32.59 15.52
N ASN A 5 -28.91 -32.08 14.88
CA ASN A 5 -29.50 -32.65 13.66
C ASN A 5 -28.64 -32.22 12.45
N LEU A 6 -27.93 -33.18 11.85
CA LEU A 6 -27.03 -32.94 10.73
C LEU A 6 -27.75 -32.72 9.39
N GLU A 7 -28.98 -33.20 9.25
CA GLU A 7 -29.78 -33.08 8.02
C GLU A 7 -30.21 -31.63 7.75
N THR A 8 -30.25 -30.79 8.79
CA THR A 8 -30.56 -29.37 8.68
C THR A 8 -29.37 -28.49 8.26
N LEU A 9 -28.15 -29.05 8.16
CA LEU A 9 -26.95 -28.28 7.84
C LEU A 9 -26.73 -28.19 6.33
N PRO A 10 -26.41 -27.01 5.77
CA PRO A 10 -26.07 -26.90 4.36
C PRO A 10 -24.79 -27.68 4.05
N HIS A 11 -24.69 -28.25 2.85
CA HIS A 11 -23.43 -28.78 2.36
C HIS A 11 -22.40 -27.66 2.16
N CYS A 12 -21.13 -27.96 2.44
CA CYS A 12 -20.05 -26.99 2.41
C CYS A 12 -19.89 -26.29 1.06
N GLY A 13 -20.04 -27.01 -0.05
CA GLY A 13 -19.99 -26.46 -1.41
C GLY A 13 -18.65 -25.81 -1.82
N ALA A 14 -17.59 -25.93 -1.02
CA ALA A 14 -16.28 -25.38 -1.37
C ALA A 14 -15.61 -26.24 -2.44
N LYS A 15 -14.86 -25.63 -3.36
CA LYS A 15 -14.15 -26.37 -4.41
C LYS A 15 -13.06 -27.24 -3.79
N THR A 16 -13.12 -28.55 -4.01
CA THR A 16 -12.09 -29.49 -3.56
C THR A 16 -10.88 -29.45 -4.51
N ARG A 17 -9.77 -30.11 -4.13
CA ARG A 17 -8.59 -30.26 -4.99
C ARG A 17 -8.90 -30.97 -6.31
N SER A 18 -9.92 -31.83 -6.34
CA SER A 18 -10.41 -32.50 -7.55
C SER A 18 -11.38 -31.65 -8.38
N GLY A 19 -11.66 -30.40 -7.97
CA GLY A 19 -12.50 -29.47 -8.71
C GLY A 19 -13.99 -29.55 -8.41
N ASN A 20 -14.45 -30.61 -7.76
CA ASN A 20 -15.86 -30.82 -7.40
C ASN A 20 -16.27 -30.04 -6.13
N PRO A 21 -17.57 -29.74 -5.94
CA PRO A 21 -18.06 -29.12 -4.71
C PRO A 21 -17.94 -30.07 -3.51
N CYS A 22 -17.56 -29.53 -2.35
CA CYS A 22 -17.41 -30.29 -1.12
C CYS A 22 -18.77 -30.76 -0.58
N GLN A 23 -18.91 -32.07 -0.45
CA GLN A 23 -20.13 -32.72 0.04
C GLN A 23 -20.21 -32.83 1.57
N ARG A 24 -19.17 -32.44 2.31
CA ARG A 24 -19.22 -32.45 3.79
C ARG A 24 -20.22 -31.41 4.30
N TYR A 25 -20.95 -31.74 5.36
CA TYR A 25 -21.81 -30.77 6.05
C TYR A 25 -21.01 -29.57 6.56
N GLY A 26 -21.57 -28.39 6.35
CA GLY A 26 -21.05 -27.12 6.82
C GLY A 26 -21.40 -26.83 8.28
N THR A 27 -20.93 -25.70 8.79
CA THR A 27 -21.36 -25.17 10.09
C THR A 27 -22.52 -24.18 9.92
N LYS A 28 -23.33 -23.98 10.97
CA LYS A 28 -24.38 -22.94 10.97
C LYS A 28 -23.81 -21.52 10.88
N ALA A 29 -22.55 -21.32 11.26
CA ALA A 29 -21.93 -19.99 11.34
C ALA A 29 -21.58 -19.42 9.97
N ASN A 30 -21.00 -20.23 9.07
CA ASN A 30 -20.53 -19.76 7.77
C ASN A 30 -20.81 -20.73 6.62
N GLY A 31 -21.53 -21.82 6.88
CA GLY A 31 -21.89 -22.83 5.87
C GLY A 31 -20.73 -23.69 5.39
N ARG A 32 -19.48 -23.49 5.86
CA ARG A 32 -18.32 -24.28 5.42
C ARG A 32 -17.99 -25.40 6.41
N CYS A 33 -17.41 -26.50 5.91
CA CYS A 33 -16.98 -27.61 6.77
C CYS A 33 -15.65 -27.31 7.46
N LYS A 34 -15.30 -28.08 8.50
CA LYS A 34 -14.05 -27.88 9.26
C LYS A 34 -12.77 -27.81 8.41
N LEU A 35 -12.75 -28.49 7.25
CA LEU A 35 -11.60 -28.55 6.34
C LEU A 35 -11.53 -27.36 5.38
N HIS A 36 -12.64 -26.65 5.18
CA HIS A 36 -12.74 -25.50 4.27
C HIS A 36 -13.07 -24.22 5.02
N GLY A 37 -12.52 -24.05 6.23
CA GLY A 37 -12.68 -22.83 7.01
C GLY A 37 -13.95 -22.76 7.87
N GLY A 38 -14.68 -23.85 8.04
CA GLY A 38 -15.86 -23.91 8.92
C GLY A 38 -15.58 -23.57 10.39
N ARG A 39 -14.32 -23.70 10.82
CA ARG A 39 -13.82 -23.29 12.15
C ARG A 39 -13.15 -21.91 12.14
N SER A 40 -13.07 -21.26 10.99
CA SER A 40 -12.49 -19.92 10.89
C SER A 40 -13.44 -18.92 11.56
N THR A 41 -12.86 -18.07 12.40
CA THR A 41 -13.59 -16.98 13.09
C THR A 41 -13.46 -15.65 12.35
N GLY A 42 -12.91 -15.67 11.13
CA GLY A 42 -12.57 -14.47 10.37
C GLY A 42 -11.35 -13.74 10.91
N ALA A 43 -11.01 -12.62 10.27
CA ALA A 43 -9.90 -11.77 10.71
C ALA A 43 -10.29 -10.97 11.96
N LYS A 44 -9.50 -11.14 13.03
CA LYS A 44 -9.72 -10.42 14.30
C LYS A 44 -8.94 -9.10 14.38
N THR A 45 -7.77 -9.04 13.74
CA THR A 45 -6.89 -7.87 13.74
C THR A 45 -7.31 -6.86 12.68
N LYS A 46 -6.94 -5.59 12.88
CA LYS A 46 -7.19 -4.51 11.92
C LYS A 46 -6.51 -4.81 10.57
N GLU A 47 -5.28 -5.27 10.61
CA GLU A 47 -4.48 -5.67 9.44
C GLU A 47 -5.15 -6.82 8.68
N GLY A 48 -5.58 -7.86 9.40
CA GLY A 48 -6.27 -8.99 8.79
C GLY A 48 -7.57 -8.59 8.10
N LYS A 49 -8.28 -7.60 8.66
CA LYS A 49 -9.50 -7.07 8.04
C LYS A 49 -9.22 -6.28 6.77
N LEU A 50 -8.13 -5.50 6.70
CA LEU A 50 -7.71 -4.82 5.46
C LEU A 50 -7.38 -5.83 4.36
N VAL A 51 -6.67 -6.91 4.68
CA VAL A 51 -6.36 -7.97 3.70
C VAL A 51 -7.62 -8.63 3.18
N VAL A 52 -8.58 -8.93 4.06
CA VAL A 52 -9.89 -9.48 3.66
C VAL A 52 -10.65 -8.50 2.74
N ARG A 53 -10.54 -7.19 2.98
CA ARG A 53 -11.17 -6.15 2.13
C ARG A 53 -10.64 -6.17 0.71
N VAL A 54 -9.33 -6.35 0.53
CA VAL A 54 -8.70 -6.46 -0.80
C VAL A 54 -9.18 -7.73 -1.52
N ASN A 55 -9.38 -8.84 -0.81
CA ASN A 55 -9.86 -10.09 -1.40
C ASN A 55 -11.30 -10.02 -1.91
N ALA A 56 -12.15 -9.15 -1.36
CA ALA A 56 -13.50 -8.93 -1.89
C ALA A 56 -13.50 -8.29 -3.30
N LEU A 57 -12.41 -7.63 -3.70
CA LEU A 57 -12.23 -7.03 -5.03
C LEU A 57 -12.04 -8.08 -6.14
N VAL A 58 -11.71 -9.33 -5.79
CA VAL A 58 -11.35 -10.40 -6.75
C VAL A 58 -12.58 -10.90 -7.55
N ASN A 59 -13.79 -10.65 -7.06
CA ASN A 59 -15.02 -10.93 -7.79
C ASN A 59 -15.71 -9.61 -8.16
N ALA A 60 -15.66 -9.23 -9.44
CA ALA A 60 -16.19 -7.96 -9.94
C ALA A 60 -17.70 -7.79 -9.68
N PHE A 61 -18.48 -8.88 -9.75
CA PHE A 61 -19.91 -8.87 -9.45
C PHE A 61 -20.15 -8.60 -7.96
N MET A 62 -19.47 -9.33 -7.09
CA MET A 62 -19.55 -9.13 -5.64
C MET A 62 -19.04 -7.74 -5.26
N TRP A 63 -17.95 -7.26 -5.88
CA TRP A 63 -17.46 -5.91 -5.67
C TRP A 63 -18.52 -4.86 -5.98
N HIS A 64 -19.23 -4.99 -7.11
CA HIS A 64 -20.25 -4.03 -7.53
C HIS A 64 -21.38 -3.87 -6.51
N PHE A 65 -21.83 -4.98 -5.90
CA PHE A 65 -22.95 -5.00 -4.95
C PHE A 65 -22.52 -4.88 -3.49
N TYR A 66 -21.43 -5.52 -3.07
CA TYR A 66 -20.96 -5.55 -1.68
C TYR A 66 -20.11 -4.35 -1.28
N LYS A 67 -19.60 -3.54 -2.23
CA LYS A 67 -18.81 -2.34 -1.88
C LYS A 67 -19.53 -1.37 -0.93
N ARG A 68 -20.87 -1.39 -0.90
CA ARG A 68 -21.71 -0.53 -0.06
C ARG A 68 -22.27 -1.21 1.20
N LEU A 69 -22.32 -2.54 1.26
CA LEU A 69 -23.23 -3.24 2.18
C LEU A 69 -22.57 -3.98 3.35
N ASP A 70 -21.27 -4.28 3.31
CA ASP A 70 -20.71 -5.29 4.23
C ASP A 70 -19.56 -4.82 5.12
N LEU A 71 -19.25 -3.53 5.10
CA LEU A 71 -18.30 -2.95 6.04
C LEU A 71 -19.06 -2.30 7.18
N LYS A 72 -19.29 -3.09 8.24
CA LYS A 72 -19.64 -2.54 9.55
C LYS A 72 -18.42 -1.79 10.10
N ILE A 73 -18.23 -0.55 9.66
CA ILE A 73 -17.27 0.37 10.25
C ILE A 73 -17.81 0.73 11.62
N LYS A 74 -17.02 0.54 12.67
CA LYS A 74 -17.46 0.91 14.01
C LYS A 74 -17.39 2.41 14.16
N GLN A 75 -18.27 2.97 14.99
CA GLN A 75 -18.27 4.39 15.31
C GLN A 75 -16.90 4.89 15.77
N ILE A 76 -16.22 4.13 16.62
CA ILE A 76 -14.86 4.45 17.09
C ILE A 76 -13.82 4.52 15.96
N ASP A 77 -13.96 3.69 14.91
CA ASP A 77 -13.04 3.73 13.77
C ASP A 77 -13.25 5.01 12.94
N ILE A 78 -14.50 5.51 12.88
CA ILE A 78 -14.85 6.78 12.24
C ILE A 78 -14.28 7.96 13.05
N GLU A 79 -14.50 7.98 14.35
CA GLU A 79 -14.00 9.04 15.25
C GLU A 79 -12.48 9.16 15.19
N ASN A 80 -11.78 8.01 15.23
CA ASN A 80 -10.33 7.95 15.09
C ASN A 80 -9.86 8.44 13.72
N ALA A 81 -10.54 8.05 12.63
CA ALA A 81 -10.22 8.51 11.29
C ALA A 81 -10.37 10.04 11.16
N LEU A 82 -11.46 10.59 11.71
CA LEU A 82 -11.72 12.02 11.70
C LEU A 82 -10.68 12.78 12.52
N ASN A 83 -10.33 12.30 13.71
CA ASN A 83 -9.26 12.91 14.53
C ASN A 83 -7.93 12.93 13.75
N ALA A 84 -7.53 11.79 13.17
CA ALA A 84 -6.32 11.71 12.35
C ALA A 84 -6.39 12.66 11.14
N TYR A 85 -7.54 12.75 10.48
CA TYR A 85 -7.74 13.66 9.34
C TYR A 85 -7.60 15.13 9.74
N TRP A 86 -8.21 15.57 10.85
CA TRP A 86 -8.06 16.94 11.33
C TRP A 86 -6.60 17.29 11.63
N ARG A 87 -5.86 16.40 12.27
CA ARG A 87 -4.42 16.58 12.51
C ARG A 87 -3.63 16.69 11.21
N LEU A 88 -4.00 15.92 10.18
CA LEU A 88 -3.37 16.02 8.86
C LEU A 88 -3.68 17.34 8.15
N ILE A 89 -4.89 17.89 8.32
CA ILE A 89 -5.23 19.23 7.82
C ILE A 89 -4.32 20.26 8.47
N GLU A 90 -4.24 20.27 9.80
CA GLU A 90 -3.38 21.20 10.54
C GLU A 90 -1.94 21.15 10.03
N LEU A 91 -1.39 19.94 9.84
CA LEU A 91 -0.03 19.76 9.30
C LEU A 91 0.11 20.19 7.84
N SER A 92 -0.97 20.11 7.05
CA SER A 92 -0.94 20.51 5.63
C SER A 92 -0.93 22.03 5.45
N GLU A 93 -1.49 22.77 6.41
CA GLU A 93 -1.56 24.23 6.42
C GLU A 93 -0.30 24.87 7.03
N MET A 94 0.48 24.11 7.80
CA MET A 94 1.75 24.56 8.37
C MET A 94 2.82 24.74 7.29
N GLN A 95 3.60 25.83 7.41
CA GLN A 95 4.75 26.10 6.54
C GLN A 95 5.99 25.24 6.88
N THR A 96 5.94 24.47 7.97
CA THR A 96 7.06 23.65 8.44
C THR A 96 6.96 22.22 7.92
N HIS A 97 8.09 21.64 7.49
CA HIS A 97 8.15 20.24 7.08
C HIS A 97 8.15 19.31 8.31
N SER A 98 7.00 18.76 8.69
CA SER A 98 6.86 17.79 9.80
C SER A 98 6.49 16.38 9.29
N LEU A 99 7.15 15.92 8.23
CA LEU A 99 6.85 14.62 7.61
C LEU A 99 6.90 13.44 8.60
N GLY A 100 7.77 13.51 9.62
CA GLY A 100 7.82 12.51 10.69
C GLY A 100 6.50 12.41 11.47
N GLU A 101 5.85 13.53 11.76
CA GLU A 101 4.56 13.53 12.46
C GLU A 101 3.44 12.95 11.59
N VAL A 102 3.44 13.26 10.29
CA VAL A 102 2.53 12.66 9.31
C VAL A 102 2.67 11.14 9.31
N ILE A 103 3.91 10.62 9.27
CA ILE A 103 4.18 9.18 9.28
C ILE A 103 3.68 8.53 10.58
N GLU A 104 3.86 9.18 11.73
CA GLU A 104 3.40 8.64 13.01
C GLU A 104 1.87 8.66 13.17
N ILE A 105 1.20 9.72 12.69
CA ILE A 105 -0.27 9.75 12.61
C ILE A 105 -0.77 8.57 11.76
N VAL A 106 -0.18 8.39 10.57
CA VAL A 106 -0.58 7.29 9.69
C VAL A 106 -0.25 5.95 10.33
N ARG A 107 0.92 5.77 10.96
CA ARG A 107 1.28 4.53 11.66
C ARG A 107 0.22 4.14 12.68
N GLN A 108 -0.29 5.10 13.44
CA GLN A 108 -1.29 4.88 14.49
C GLN A 108 -2.69 4.61 13.92
N TYR A 109 -3.10 5.35 12.90
CA TYR A 109 -4.50 5.38 12.40
C TYR A 109 -4.68 4.82 10.99
N ARG A 110 -3.69 4.09 10.46
CA ARG A 110 -3.69 3.56 9.08
C ARG A 110 -4.98 2.83 8.72
N PHE A 111 -5.44 1.95 9.61
CA PHE A 111 -6.64 1.14 9.36
C PHE A 111 -7.88 2.00 9.22
N GLU A 112 -8.05 2.95 10.13
CA GLU A 112 -9.18 3.88 10.16
C GLU A 112 -9.17 4.81 8.95
N LEU A 113 -8.02 5.41 8.63
CA LEU A 113 -7.85 6.24 7.43
C LEU A 113 -8.16 5.46 6.15
N GLU A 114 -7.62 4.26 5.97
CA GLU A 114 -7.93 3.43 4.79
C GLU A 114 -9.40 3.03 4.72
N SER A 115 -10.02 2.78 5.87
CA SER A 115 -11.42 2.36 5.94
C SER A 115 -12.38 3.48 5.58
N VAL A 116 -12.07 4.71 6.02
CA VAL A 116 -13.02 5.84 6.05
C VAL A 116 -12.69 6.95 5.04
N LYS A 117 -11.49 6.99 4.42
CA LYS A 117 -11.07 8.09 3.51
C LYS A 117 -12.09 8.47 2.42
N TYR A 118 -12.79 7.50 1.84
CA TYR A 118 -13.80 7.77 0.81
C TYR A 118 -15.09 8.36 1.39
N TYR A 119 -15.47 7.98 2.61
CA TYR A 119 -16.58 8.62 3.32
C TYR A 119 -16.22 10.05 3.67
N ILE A 120 -15.01 10.30 4.18
CA ILE A 120 -14.54 11.67 4.44
C ILE A 120 -14.58 12.48 3.14
N ALA A 121 -14.09 11.93 2.02
CA ALA A 121 -14.08 12.61 0.73
C ALA A 121 -15.49 12.91 0.18
N GLU A 122 -16.47 12.05 0.45
CA GLU A 122 -17.86 12.26 0.04
C GLU A 122 -18.47 13.52 0.70
N TYR A 123 -18.09 13.82 1.95
CA TYR A 123 -18.62 14.97 2.69
C TYR A 123 -17.71 16.19 2.68
N ALA A 124 -16.39 16.01 2.77
CA ALA A 124 -15.39 17.09 2.86
C ALA A 124 -14.75 17.42 1.50
N GLY A 125 -15.07 16.69 0.44
CA GLY A 125 -14.59 16.93 -0.92
C GLY A 125 -13.31 16.18 -1.30
N ALA A 126 -12.89 16.37 -2.56
CA ALA A 126 -11.77 15.64 -3.14
C ALA A 126 -10.42 15.98 -2.47
N GLU A 127 -10.26 17.21 -1.98
CA GLU A 127 -9.04 17.65 -1.28
C GLU A 127 -8.75 16.80 -0.04
N ALA A 128 -9.79 16.47 0.73
CA ALA A 128 -9.67 15.59 1.89
C ALA A 128 -9.05 14.24 1.54
N LEU A 129 -9.47 13.66 0.40
CA LEU A 129 -8.89 12.42 -0.11
C LEU A 129 -7.42 12.59 -0.47
N MET A 130 -7.05 13.71 -1.09
CA MET A 130 -5.67 13.99 -1.51
C MET A 130 -4.74 14.16 -0.30
N ILE A 131 -5.18 14.84 0.75
CA ILE A 131 -4.44 14.97 2.01
C ILE A 131 -4.21 13.58 2.63
N ILE A 132 -5.28 12.81 2.85
CA ILE A 132 -5.20 11.49 3.47
C ILE A 132 -4.33 10.55 2.63
N GLN A 133 -4.52 10.54 1.31
CA GLN A 133 -3.78 9.65 0.41
C GLN A 133 -2.30 10.03 0.32
N SER A 134 -1.97 11.32 0.30
CA SER A 134 -0.57 11.78 0.33
C SER A 134 0.15 11.29 1.59
N ALA A 135 -0.52 11.39 2.75
CA ALA A 135 0.02 10.89 4.01
C ALA A 135 0.22 9.36 4.00
N LEU A 136 -0.78 8.61 3.54
CA LEU A 136 -0.70 7.14 3.39
C LEU A 136 0.45 6.73 2.46
N ASP A 137 0.62 7.41 1.33
CA ASP A 137 1.66 7.11 0.36
C ASP A 137 3.06 7.31 0.95
N HIS A 138 3.27 8.35 1.78
CA HIS A 138 4.54 8.52 2.49
C HIS A 138 4.83 7.34 3.41
N TYR A 139 3.86 6.94 4.22
CA TYR A 139 4.02 5.79 5.12
C TYR A 139 4.30 4.48 4.35
N TYR A 140 3.61 4.27 3.24
CA TYR A 140 3.79 3.06 2.41
C TYR A 140 5.12 3.03 1.66
N LYS A 141 5.64 4.20 1.27
CA LYS A 141 7.00 4.32 0.73
C LYS A 141 8.02 3.88 1.77
N ASP A 142 7.93 4.39 3.00
CA ASP A 142 8.90 4.05 4.06
C ASP A 142 8.79 2.58 4.51
N THR A 143 7.59 2.00 4.49
CA THR A 143 7.36 0.60 4.89
C THR A 143 7.55 -0.42 3.76
N THR A 144 8.05 -0.01 2.59
CA THR A 144 8.28 -0.90 1.43
C THR A 144 7.02 -1.63 0.95
N ALA A 145 5.86 -0.99 0.99
CA ALA A 145 4.61 -1.62 0.56
C ALA A 145 4.70 -2.05 -0.92
N GLU A 146 4.24 -3.27 -1.24
CA GLU A 146 4.48 -3.88 -2.56
C GLU A 146 3.97 -3.01 -3.72
N HIS A 147 2.82 -2.33 -3.53
CA HIS A 147 2.21 -1.46 -4.53
C HIS A 147 2.94 -0.13 -4.76
N LEU A 148 3.86 0.27 -3.87
CA LEU A 148 4.70 1.48 -3.99
C LEU A 148 6.20 1.16 -4.09
N LYS A 149 6.57 -0.12 -4.16
CA LYS A 149 7.96 -0.58 -4.20
C LYS A 149 8.76 -0.06 -5.39
N PHE A 150 8.08 0.30 -6.48
CA PHE A 150 8.71 0.90 -7.66
C PHE A 150 9.40 2.23 -7.36
N HIS A 151 8.95 2.96 -6.33
CA HIS A 151 9.58 4.22 -5.90
C HIS A 151 11.00 4.05 -5.37
N ILE A 152 11.42 2.84 -4.98
CA ILE A 152 12.80 2.55 -4.59
C ILE A 152 13.77 2.76 -5.76
N TYR A 153 13.29 2.64 -7.00
CA TYR A 153 14.12 2.65 -8.21
C TYR A 153 13.90 3.88 -9.11
N SER A 154 12.95 4.74 -8.79
CA SER A 154 12.56 5.86 -9.65
C SER A 154 12.26 7.09 -8.80
N ALA A 155 12.78 8.24 -9.23
CA ALA A 155 12.58 9.51 -8.58
C ALA A 155 11.08 9.75 -8.33
N VAL A 156 10.76 10.07 -7.07
CA VAL A 156 9.39 10.19 -6.59
C VAL A 156 8.70 11.34 -7.30
N PHE A 157 7.56 11.08 -7.94
CA PHE A 157 6.62 12.15 -8.26
C PHE A 157 6.15 12.78 -6.93
N PRO A 158 6.29 14.11 -6.76
CA PRO A 158 5.91 14.75 -5.52
C PRO A 158 4.42 14.52 -5.26
N THR A 159 4.10 14.08 -4.05
CA THR A 159 2.72 14.10 -3.57
C THR A 159 2.24 15.54 -3.48
N PRO A 160 0.94 15.81 -3.70
CA PRO A 160 0.40 17.18 -3.59
C PRO A 160 0.58 17.79 -2.20
N TYR A 161 0.56 16.96 -1.15
CA TYR A 161 0.75 17.38 0.23
C TYR A 161 1.97 16.69 0.86
N PHE A 162 2.50 17.32 1.92
CA PHE A 162 3.60 16.83 2.75
C PHE A 162 4.92 16.62 2.00
N HIS A 163 5.42 17.69 1.35
CA HIS A 163 6.65 17.64 0.58
C HIS A 163 7.80 16.97 1.35
N ARG A 164 8.39 15.99 0.66
CA ARG A 164 9.50 15.18 1.15
C ARG A 164 10.81 15.70 0.56
N LEU A 165 11.72 16.15 1.42
CA LEU A 165 13.00 16.74 1.04
C LEU A 165 14.11 15.70 0.78
N SER A 166 13.99 14.51 1.37
CA SER A 166 14.97 13.42 1.27
C SER A 166 14.32 12.12 0.77
N GLY A 167 15.13 11.15 0.34
CA GLY A 167 14.62 9.83 -0.06
C GLY A 167 13.82 9.12 1.04
N SER A 168 13.16 8.02 0.68
CA SER A 168 12.45 7.17 1.66
C SER A 168 13.36 6.28 2.48
N ASP A 169 12.91 5.84 3.66
CA ASP A 169 13.68 4.90 4.49
C ASP A 169 13.94 3.59 3.73
N ALA A 170 12.97 3.19 2.91
CA ALA A 170 13.06 2.06 1.98
C ALA A 170 14.16 2.26 0.93
N GLU A 171 14.22 3.44 0.33
CA GLU A 171 15.22 3.83 -0.66
C GLU A 171 16.62 3.86 -0.04
N LEU A 172 16.77 4.52 1.11
CA LEU A 172 18.03 4.55 1.86
C LEU A 172 18.50 3.13 2.22
N THR A 173 17.60 2.29 2.70
CA THR A 173 17.90 0.88 3.03
C THR A 173 18.35 0.11 1.78
N HIS A 174 17.70 0.36 0.64
CA HIS A 174 18.08 -0.25 -0.63
C HIS A 174 19.45 0.23 -1.11
N GLU A 175 19.72 1.54 -1.05
CA GLU A 175 21.01 2.13 -1.38
C GLU A 175 22.13 1.54 -0.52
N MET A 176 21.97 1.52 0.81
CA MET A 176 22.93 0.92 1.74
C MET A 176 23.22 -0.55 1.40
N ARG A 177 22.18 -1.31 1.00
CA ARG A 177 22.34 -2.70 0.56
C ARG A 177 23.12 -2.81 -0.74
N VAL A 178 22.88 -1.91 -1.70
CA VAL A 178 23.63 -1.86 -2.97
C VAL A 178 25.10 -1.50 -2.72
N PHE A 179 25.36 -0.49 -1.88
CA PHE A 179 26.71 -0.11 -1.48
C PHE A 179 27.45 -1.27 -0.82
N SER A 180 26.86 -1.90 0.21
CA SER A 180 27.48 -3.05 0.88
C SER A 180 27.78 -4.22 -0.06
N LYS A 181 26.86 -4.54 -0.99
CA LYS A 181 27.09 -5.57 -2.01
C LYS A 181 28.22 -5.19 -2.97
N THR A 182 28.31 -3.91 -3.34
CA THR A 182 29.32 -3.40 -4.25
C THR A 182 30.70 -3.44 -3.58
N GLU A 183 30.81 -2.97 -2.34
CA GLU A 183 32.05 -3.04 -1.55
C GLU A 183 32.54 -4.48 -1.41
N ARG A 184 31.65 -5.42 -1.04
CA ARG A 184 32.00 -6.85 -0.95
C ARG A 184 32.51 -7.43 -2.28
N LYS A 185 31.99 -6.97 -3.42
CA LYS A 185 32.30 -7.53 -4.73
C LYS A 185 33.45 -6.82 -5.45
N LYS A 186 33.66 -5.53 -5.19
CA LYS A 186 34.53 -4.64 -5.97
C LYS A 186 35.57 -3.89 -5.13
N GLY A 187 35.49 -3.98 -3.80
CA GLY A 187 36.35 -3.24 -2.88
C GLY A 187 35.76 -1.88 -2.50
N PHE A 188 36.25 -1.35 -1.38
CA PHE A 188 35.90 -0.02 -0.87
C PHE A 188 36.28 1.07 -1.88
N GLY A 189 35.42 2.08 -2.05
CA GLY A 189 35.68 3.20 -2.96
C GLY A 189 35.51 2.88 -4.44
N TYR A 190 34.91 1.74 -4.81
CA TYR A 190 34.60 1.44 -6.20
C TYR A 190 33.61 2.47 -6.77
N VAL A 191 34.10 3.32 -7.66
CA VAL A 191 33.29 4.16 -8.54
C VAL A 191 33.09 3.43 -9.86
N GLY A 192 31.86 2.95 -10.09
CA GLY A 192 31.49 2.36 -11.37
C GLY A 192 31.69 3.35 -12.52
N ARG A 193 31.91 2.84 -13.73
CA ARG A 193 31.92 3.67 -14.94
C ARG A 193 30.52 4.26 -15.11
N ILE A 194 30.33 5.52 -14.75
CA ILE A 194 29.08 6.23 -15.00
C ILE A 194 28.95 6.36 -16.52
N PRO A 195 27.95 5.72 -17.15
CA PRO A 195 27.71 5.91 -18.57
C PRO A 195 27.47 7.41 -18.78
N THR A 196 28.27 8.05 -19.62
CA THR A 196 28.02 9.44 -20.00
C THR A 196 26.63 9.51 -20.61
N ASP A 197 25.77 10.37 -20.04
CA ASP A 197 24.43 10.68 -20.58
C ASP A 197 24.51 10.79 -22.12
N PRO A 198 23.66 10.08 -22.88
CA PRO A 198 23.62 10.15 -24.33
C PRO A 198 23.67 11.59 -24.87
N ILE A 199 23.00 12.53 -24.20
CA ILE A 199 22.98 13.95 -24.56
C ILE A 199 24.36 14.55 -24.34
N HIS A 200 24.96 14.34 -23.17
CA HIS A 200 26.31 14.81 -22.86
C HIS A 200 27.36 14.24 -23.84
N LYS A 201 27.21 12.97 -24.25
CA LYS A 201 28.07 12.32 -25.25
C LYS A 201 27.91 12.92 -26.64
N ALA A 202 26.68 13.26 -27.04
CA ALA A 202 26.40 13.95 -28.29
C ALA A 202 26.99 15.37 -28.30
N LEU A 203 26.82 16.11 -27.20
CA LEU A 203 27.32 17.48 -27.03
C LEU A 203 28.85 17.52 -27.07
N LYS A 204 29.54 16.59 -26.39
CA LYS A 204 31.00 16.43 -26.47
C LYS A 204 31.50 16.14 -27.90
N ARG A 205 30.74 15.34 -28.66
CA ARG A 205 31.06 15.05 -30.08
C ARG A 205 30.90 16.29 -30.95
N GLN A 206 29.83 17.07 -30.76
CA GLN A 206 29.62 18.32 -31.48
C GLN A 206 30.71 19.35 -31.17
N LEU A 207 31.06 19.53 -29.89
CA LEU A 207 32.15 20.44 -29.47
C LEU A 207 33.52 20.04 -30.04
N LYS A 208 33.81 18.74 -30.15
CA LYS A 208 35.03 18.26 -30.80
C LYS A 208 35.03 18.57 -32.30
N LYS A 209 33.90 18.39 -32.99
CA LYS A 209 33.75 18.73 -34.40
C LYS A 209 33.92 20.24 -34.63
N SER A 210 33.28 21.08 -33.82
CA SER A 210 33.36 22.54 -33.96
C SER A 210 34.77 23.09 -33.70
N LYS A 211 35.50 22.53 -32.72
CA LYS A 211 36.92 22.87 -32.50
C LYS A 211 37.81 22.46 -33.67
N ALA A 212 37.56 21.30 -34.28
CA ALA A 212 38.33 20.84 -35.44
C ALA A 212 38.05 21.69 -36.69
N SER A 213 36.83 22.22 -36.85
CA SER A 213 36.48 23.12 -37.96
C SER A 213 36.90 24.59 -37.74
N ASN A 214 37.11 25.02 -36.49
CA ASN A 214 37.59 26.37 -36.14
C ASN A 214 39.11 26.45 -35.93
N GLN A 215 39.86 25.38 -36.20
CA GLN A 215 41.34 25.34 -36.16
C GLN A 215 41.96 25.41 -37.57
N VAL A 216 41.22 25.91 -38.55
CA VAL A 216 41.70 26.26 -39.90
C VAL A 216 41.83 27.77 -40.00
#